data_AF-A0A371D8R6-F1
#
_entry.id   AF-A0A371D8R6-F1
#
_cell.length_a   1.000
_cell.length_b   1.000
_cell.length_c   1.000
_cell.angle_alpha   90.00
_cell.angle_beta   90.00
_cell.angle_gamma   90.00
#
_symmetry.space_group_name_H-M   'P 1'
#
loop_
_entity.id
_entity.type
_entity.pdbx_description
1 polymer ?
#
loop_
_entity_poly.entity_id
_entity_poly.type
_entity_poly.pdbx_seq_one_letter_code
_entity_poly.pdbx_strand_id
1 'polypeptide(L)'
;MSARPAKRFRVKEESSDSEDGQALSGPSMGSEGYNRDQEFWFADGNLILVVRSTAFRLYMGLLSAQSSVLSQLFSAAPISSDGATEGARIVRLPDSPHEWRYLLHRLMPKGSGTYDLRDDFPMISALLRLSDKYKMTDVTQYAIVALKTLFPESYNAWLDQNYGTGRGMPAAMLSRAVAAIHFARLFDIPSLLPTAFYRCACLGGAIVKGYTHPDGTVEYLSTNDLVRCINGMQFLTAATTEY
;
A
#
# COMPACT_ATOMS: atom_id res chain seq x y z
N MET A 1 36.91 53.02 -44.64
CA MET A 1 38.14 53.76 -44.25
C MET A 1 37.92 54.40 -42.88
N SER A 2 39.01 54.71 -42.16
CA SER A 2 39.04 55.19 -40.77
C SER A 2 38.77 54.13 -39.68
N ALA A 3 39.32 54.34 -38.48
CA ALA A 3 39.74 53.26 -37.57
C ALA A 3 39.81 53.65 -36.07
N ARG A 4 40.02 52.62 -35.22
CA ARG A 4 40.54 52.65 -33.83
C ARG A 4 39.59 53.21 -32.73
N PRO A 5 39.87 52.99 -31.41
CA PRO A 5 40.71 51.95 -30.77
C PRO A 5 40.00 51.20 -29.60
N ALA A 6 40.64 50.15 -29.07
CA ALA A 6 40.22 49.47 -27.84
C ALA A 6 40.59 50.24 -26.54
N LYS A 7 39.84 50.04 -25.45
CA LYS A 7 40.09 50.61 -24.11
C LYS A 7 39.93 49.55 -23.00
N ARG A 8 40.89 49.48 -22.07
CA ARG A 8 40.85 48.71 -20.81
C ARG A 8 39.96 49.41 -19.77
N PHE A 9 39.14 48.66 -19.02
CA PHE A 9 38.57 48.98 -17.70
C PHE A 9 37.77 47.75 -17.21
N ARG A 10 37.41 47.51 -15.92
CA ARG A 10 38.01 47.76 -14.58
C ARG A 10 37.11 46.99 -13.58
N VAL A 11 37.66 46.42 -12.51
CA VAL A 11 36.85 45.81 -11.44
C VAL A 11 36.42 46.85 -10.39
N LYS A 12 35.14 46.82 -9.98
CA LYS A 12 34.68 47.13 -8.60
C LYS A 12 33.22 46.70 -8.35
N GLU A 13 32.86 46.59 -7.07
CA GLU A 13 31.52 46.27 -6.52
C GLU A 13 30.42 47.29 -6.94
N GLU A 14 29.10 47.15 -6.72
CA GLU A 14 28.36 46.60 -5.55
C GLU A 14 26.83 46.51 -5.83
N SER A 15 26.05 45.67 -5.11
CA SER A 15 24.54 45.66 -4.96
C SER A 15 23.65 45.43 -6.23
N SER A 16 22.38 44.94 -6.20
CA SER A 16 21.52 44.27 -5.19
C SER A 16 20.43 43.38 -5.87
N ASP A 17 19.73 42.57 -5.05
CA ASP A 17 18.37 41.98 -5.19
C ASP A 17 18.06 40.82 -6.19
N SER A 18 17.48 39.76 -5.60
CA SER A 18 16.23 39.03 -5.95
C SER A 18 15.73 38.94 -7.41
N GLU A 19 15.10 37.88 -7.92
CA GLU A 19 14.59 36.57 -7.43
C GLU A 19 14.38 35.70 -8.71
N ASP A 20 14.17 34.37 -8.72
CA ASP A 20 13.87 33.35 -7.70
C ASP A 20 14.68 32.05 -8.00
N GLY A 21 14.67 31.05 -7.11
CA GLY A 21 15.17 29.71 -7.37
C GLY A 21 14.45 28.64 -6.54
N GLN A 22 13.37 28.07 -7.07
CA GLN A 22 12.57 27.01 -6.41
C GLN A 22 13.42 25.80 -5.99
N ALA A 23 13.80 25.78 -4.70
CA ALA A 23 14.36 24.61 -4.05
C ALA A 23 13.25 23.57 -3.78
N LEU A 24 13.43 22.35 -4.30
CA LEU A 24 12.56 21.21 -3.99
C LEU A 24 12.61 20.93 -2.48
N SER A 25 11.50 21.19 -1.80
CA SER A 25 11.34 20.94 -0.36
C SER A 25 11.25 19.44 -0.08
N GLY A 26 12.35 18.87 0.42
CA GLY A 26 12.30 17.59 1.11
C GLY A 26 11.40 17.66 2.36
N PRO A 27 10.84 16.53 2.83
CA PRO A 27 9.96 16.53 3.99
C PRO A 27 10.73 17.03 5.23
N SER A 28 10.28 18.14 5.80
CA SER A 28 10.83 18.68 7.03
C SER A 28 10.51 17.73 8.19
N MET A 29 11.55 17.11 8.78
CA MET A 29 11.40 16.46 10.07
C MET A 29 10.96 17.52 11.08
N GLY A 30 9.75 17.38 11.60
CA GLY A 30 9.28 18.20 12.71
C GLY A 30 10.11 17.96 13.97
N SER A 31 10.07 18.91 14.90
CA SER A 31 10.71 18.81 16.23
C SER A 31 10.32 17.55 17.02
N GLU A 32 9.21 16.91 16.65
CA GLU A 32 8.63 15.70 17.26
C GLU A 32 9.26 14.38 16.74
N GLY A 33 10.18 14.44 15.77
CA GLY A 33 10.88 13.27 15.22
C GLY A 33 10.01 12.41 14.30
N TYR A 34 8.99 12.99 13.68
CA TYR A 34 8.13 12.38 12.67
C TYR A 34 7.54 13.45 11.73
N ASN A 35 7.05 13.00 10.58
CA ASN A 35 6.35 13.83 9.60
C ASN A 35 4.84 13.68 9.82
N ARG A 36 4.14 14.78 10.08
CA ARG A 36 2.69 14.77 10.26
C ARG A 36 2.00 14.50 8.92
N ASP A 37 1.07 13.55 8.89
CA ASP A 37 0.26 13.28 7.71
C ASP A 37 -0.69 14.45 7.43
N GLN A 38 -0.87 14.81 6.16
CA GLN A 38 -1.68 15.98 5.79
C GLN A 38 -3.18 15.67 5.74
N GLU A 39 -3.56 14.41 5.52
CA GLU A 39 -4.97 14.03 5.44
C GLU A 39 -5.49 13.58 6.81
N PHE A 40 -4.78 12.69 7.50
CA PHE A 40 -5.22 12.09 8.76
C PHE A 40 -4.60 12.77 9.98
N TRP A 41 -4.81 14.08 10.08
CA TRP A 41 -4.44 14.90 11.24
C TRP A 41 -5.63 15.72 11.76
N PHE A 42 -6.37 15.16 12.71
CA PHE A 42 -7.50 15.82 13.37
C PHE A 42 -7.01 16.68 14.53
N ALA A 43 -7.37 17.97 14.55
CA ALA A 43 -6.88 18.94 15.53
C ALA A 43 -7.30 18.61 16.99
N ASP A 44 -8.45 17.96 17.14
CA ASP A 44 -9.07 17.46 18.36
C ASP A 44 -8.83 15.96 18.61
N GLY A 45 -8.03 15.29 17.76
CA GLY A 45 -7.69 13.88 17.93
C GLY A 45 -6.91 13.63 19.23
N ASN A 46 -7.26 12.54 19.94
CA ASN A 46 -6.70 12.14 21.24
C ASN A 46 -5.73 10.93 21.15
N LEU A 47 -5.41 10.47 19.94
CA LEU A 47 -4.39 9.47 19.65
C LEU A 47 -3.43 10.02 18.59
N ILE A 48 -2.13 9.90 18.82
CA ILE A 48 -1.09 10.12 17.81
C ILE A 48 -0.44 8.77 17.50
N LEU A 49 -0.73 8.26 16.31
CA LEU A 49 -0.22 7.00 15.82
C LEU A 49 0.98 7.27 14.91
N VAL A 50 2.19 7.00 15.40
CA VAL A 50 3.43 7.19 14.65
C VAL A 50 3.85 5.87 14.01
N VAL A 51 3.66 5.75 12.70
CA VAL A 51 4.00 4.59 11.89
C VAL A 51 5.33 4.89 11.18
N ARG A 52 6.40 4.19 11.56
CA ARG A 52 7.79 4.51 11.15
C ARG A 52 8.10 6.02 11.34
N SER A 53 8.19 6.79 10.25
CA SER A 53 8.48 8.23 10.21
C SER A 53 7.26 9.12 9.93
N THR A 54 6.04 8.56 9.83
CA THR A 54 4.79 9.29 9.59
C THR A 54 3.91 9.25 10.82
N ALA A 55 3.26 10.36 11.19
CA ALA A 55 2.32 10.41 12.31
C ALA A 55 0.92 10.82 11.87
N PHE A 56 -0.07 10.10 12.36
CA PHE A 56 -1.49 10.36 12.18
C PHE A 56 -2.09 10.81 13.52
N ARG A 57 -2.85 11.90 13.55
CA ARG A 57 -3.58 12.34 14.76
C ARG A 57 -5.06 12.01 14.58
N LEU A 58 -5.58 11.13 15.43
CA LEU A 58 -6.81 10.34 15.26
C LEU A 58 -7.66 10.30 16.53
N TYR A 59 -8.88 9.75 16.44
CA TYR A 59 -9.71 9.45 17.61
C TYR A 59 -9.51 8.00 18.06
N MET A 60 -8.97 7.81 19.26
CA MET A 60 -8.65 6.50 19.84
C MET A 60 -9.85 5.54 19.82
N GLY A 61 -11.03 6.03 20.23
CA GLY A 61 -12.24 5.21 20.36
C GLY A 61 -12.70 4.56 19.06
N LEU A 62 -12.54 5.25 17.92
CA LEU A 62 -12.94 4.71 16.61
C LEU A 62 -12.10 3.50 16.21
N LEU A 63 -10.78 3.56 16.43
CA LEU A 63 -9.88 2.45 16.11
C LEU A 63 -10.00 1.32 17.16
N SER A 64 -10.15 1.66 18.44
CA SER A 64 -10.37 0.68 19.54
C SER A 64 -11.67 -0.11 19.36
N ALA A 65 -12.72 0.49 18.79
CA ALA A 65 -13.97 -0.20 18.51
C ALA A 65 -13.85 -1.28 17.41
N GLN A 66 -12.83 -1.18 16.55
CA GLN A 66 -12.62 -2.09 15.42
C GLN A 66 -11.66 -3.24 15.76
N SER A 67 -10.94 -3.16 16.89
CA SER A 67 -9.90 -4.12 17.28
C SER A 67 -9.69 -4.12 18.79
N SER A 68 -9.86 -5.29 19.41
CA SER A 68 -9.47 -5.52 20.80
C SER A 68 -7.95 -5.38 21.01
N VAL A 69 -7.14 -5.76 20.01
CA VAL A 69 -5.68 -5.64 20.03
C VAL A 69 -5.25 -4.16 20.07
N LEU A 70 -5.81 -3.32 19.19
CA LEU A 70 -5.57 -1.88 19.19
C LEU A 70 -6.10 -1.23 20.48
N SER A 71 -7.29 -1.63 20.93
CA SER A 71 -7.88 -1.13 22.18
C SER A 71 -6.96 -1.36 23.39
N GLN A 72 -6.40 -2.56 23.53
CA GLN A 72 -5.43 -2.88 24.58
C GLN A 72 -4.12 -2.09 24.39
N LEU A 73 -3.57 -2.06 23.17
CA LEU A 73 -2.33 -1.37 22.85
C LEU A 73 -2.40 0.13 23.18
N PHE A 74 -3.49 0.80 22.80
CA PHE A 74 -3.69 2.22 23.02
C PHE A 74 -3.96 2.53 24.50
N SER A 75 -4.69 1.67 25.20
CA SER A 75 -4.95 1.81 26.64
C SER A 75 -3.69 1.68 27.50
N ALA A 76 -2.66 0.98 27.01
CA ALA A 76 -1.35 0.87 27.65
C ALA A 76 -0.36 2.00 27.28
N ALA A 77 -0.66 2.79 26.25
CA ALA A 77 0.28 3.78 25.70
C ALA A 77 0.39 5.05 26.57
N PRO A 78 1.57 5.69 26.65
CA PRO A 78 1.74 6.91 27.44
C PRO A 78 0.91 8.07 26.89
N ILE A 79 0.43 8.92 27.80
CA ILE A 79 -0.21 10.21 27.48
C ILE A 79 0.90 11.26 27.32
N SER A 80 0.84 12.07 26.28
CA SER A 80 1.78 13.17 26.07
C SER A 80 1.52 14.34 27.02
N SER A 81 2.60 14.90 27.55
CA SER A 81 2.63 16.16 28.30
C SER A 81 3.34 17.29 27.54
N ASP A 82 3.59 17.12 26.24
CA ASP A 82 4.19 18.15 25.39
C ASP A 82 3.08 19.01 24.77
N GLY A 83 3.18 20.34 24.88
CA GLY A 83 2.06 21.27 24.66
C GLY A 83 1.37 21.17 23.29
N ALA A 84 2.11 20.83 22.22
CA ALA A 84 1.52 20.63 20.89
C ALA A 84 0.69 19.34 20.74
N THR A 85 0.87 18.40 21.66
CA THR A 85 0.29 17.04 21.66
C THR A 85 -0.38 16.68 22.98
N GLU A 86 -0.54 17.65 23.89
CA GLU A 86 -0.94 17.44 25.29
C GLU A 86 -2.27 16.69 25.42
N GLY A 87 -2.30 15.69 26.29
CA GLY A 87 -3.48 14.85 26.52
C GLY A 87 -3.72 13.76 25.45
N ALA A 88 -3.03 13.78 24.30
CA ALA A 88 -3.09 12.69 23.33
C ALA A 88 -2.18 11.52 23.73
N ARG A 89 -2.61 10.27 23.47
CA ARG A 89 -1.72 9.10 23.64
C ARG A 89 -0.82 8.92 22.44
N ILE A 90 0.46 8.62 22.65
CA ILE A 90 1.42 8.41 21.56
C ILE A 90 1.75 6.92 21.43
N VAL A 91 1.51 6.35 20.25
CA VAL A 91 1.74 4.93 19.94
C VAL A 91 2.67 4.84 18.73
N ARG A 92 3.76 4.06 18.85
CA ARG A 92 4.71 3.83 17.75
C ARG A 92 4.53 2.44 17.16
N LEU A 93 4.42 2.34 15.83
CA LEU A 93 4.25 1.09 15.08
C LEU A 93 5.31 0.90 13.97
N PRO A 94 5.73 -0.35 13.69
CA PRO A 94 6.73 -0.66 12.66
C PRO A 94 6.16 -0.83 11.24
N ASP A 95 4.83 -0.77 11.08
CA ASP A 95 4.11 -1.05 9.83
C ASP A 95 4.38 -0.04 8.71
N SER A 96 3.80 -0.26 7.53
CA SER A 96 3.85 0.72 6.45
C SER A 96 2.89 1.90 6.71
N PRO A 97 3.36 3.16 6.59
CA PRO A 97 2.48 4.32 6.57
C PRO A 97 1.44 4.28 5.43
N HIS A 98 1.76 3.65 4.29
CA HIS A 98 0.83 3.52 3.17
C HIS A 98 -0.30 2.54 3.49
N GLU A 99 0.00 1.42 4.13
CA GLU A 99 -1.02 0.46 4.57
C GLU A 99 -1.95 1.08 5.61
N TRP A 100 -1.39 1.85 6.55
CA TRP A 100 -2.19 2.57 7.54
C TRP A 100 -3.09 3.64 6.92
N ARG A 101 -2.66 4.38 5.89
CA ARG A 101 -3.56 5.28 5.13
C ARG A 101 -4.73 4.52 4.51
N TYR A 102 -4.46 3.39 3.84
CA TYR A 102 -5.51 2.54 3.27
C TYR A 102 -6.53 2.06 4.31
N LEU A 103 -6.05 1.63 5.49
CA LEU A 103 -6.94 1.29 6.60
C LEU A 103 -7.74 2.50 7.10
N LEU A 104 -7.11 3.67 7.23
CA LEU A 104 -7.77 4.89 7.70
C LEU A 104 -8.83 5.42 6.73
N HIS A 105 -8.63 5.35 5.41
CA HIS A 105 -9.69 5.67 4.43
C HIS A 105 -10.92 4.75 4.59
N ARG A 106 -10.72 3.48 4.98
CA ARG A 106 -11.82 2.55 5.24
C ARG A 106 -12.53 2.85 6.57
N LEU A 107 -11.78 3.11 7.64
CA LEU A 107 -12.34 3.30 8.99
C LEU A 107 -12.88 4.71 9.23
N MET A 108 -12.35 5.71 8.53
CA MET A 108 -12.65 7.12 8.69
C MET A 108 -12.78 7.80 7.31
N PRO A 109 -13.81 7.47 6.51
CA PRO A 109 -13.96 8.01 5.16
C PRO A 109 -14.07 9.54 5.16
N LYS A 110 -13.25 10.21 4.34
CA LYS A 110 -13.30 11.66 4.13
C LYS A 110 -13.87 11.98 2.74
N GLY A 111 -14.88 12.85 2.69
CA GLY A 111 -15.50 13.31 1.45
C GLY A 111 -16.41 12.28 0.77
N SER A 112 -16.84 12.59 -0.46
CA SER A 112 -17.76 11.75 -1.27
C SER A 112 -17.03 10.75 -2.18
N GLY A 113 -15.72 10.58 -2.02
CA GLY A 113 -14.91 9.70 -2.85
C GLY A 113 -15.15 8.23 -2.50
N THR A 114 -15.91 7.52 -3.33
CA THR A 114 -16.02 6.06 -3.24
C THR A 114 -14.74 5.43 -3.79
N TYR A 115 -13.82 5.04 -2.91
CA TYR A 115 -12.70 4.16 -3.28
C TYR A 115 -13.27 2.82 -3.74
N ASP A 116 -13.19 2.53 -5.05
CA ASP A 116 -13.55 1.22 -5.56
C ASP A 116 -12.38 0.25 -5.33
N LEU A 117 -12.51 -0.59 -4.29
CA LEU A 117 -11.51 -1.62 -3.99
C LEU A 117 -11.21 -2.54 -5.18
N ARG A 118 -12.14 -2.70 -6.13
CA ARG A 118 -11.95 -3.57 -7.30
C ARG A 118 -10.78 -3.11 -8.17
N ASP A 119 -10.46 -1.83 -8.17
CA ASP A 119 -9.35 -1.28 -8.94
C ASP A 119 -8.04 -1.15 -8.12
N ASP A 120 -8.13 -1.08 -6.78
CA ASP A 120 -6.99 -0.94 -5.86
C ASP A 120 -6.66 -2.24 -5.10
N PHE A 121 -5.98 -3.17 -5.78
CA PHE A 121 -5.41 -4.37 -5.13
C PHE A 121 -4.41 -4.05 -4.00
N PRO A 122 -3.50 -3.05 -4.11
CA PRO A 122 -2.69 -2.60 -2.98
C PRO A 122 -3.52 -2.26 -1.72
N MET A 123 -4.67 -1.58 -1.86
CA MET A 123 -5.59 -1.33 -0.75
C MET A 123 -6.16 -2.63 -0.18
N ILE A 124 -6.64 -3.56 -1.01
CA ILE A 124 -7.12 -4.89 -0.55
C ILE A 124 -6.03 -5.61 0.25
N SER A 125 -4.79 -5.65 -0.28
CA SER A 125 -3.64 -6.30 0.34
C SER A 125 -3.28 -5.68 1.70
N ALA A 126 -3.23 -4.34 1.76
CA ALA A 126 -3.00 -3.59 2.99
C ALA A 126 -4.08 -3.87 4.05
N LEU A 127 -5.35 -3.85 3.64
CA LEU A 127 -6.48 -4.14 4.53
C LEU A 127 -6.36 -5.57 5.09
N LEU A 128 -6.13 -6.59 4.27
CA LEU A 128 -6.00 -7.99 4.72
C LEU A 128 -4.82 -8.18 5.69
N ARG A 129 -3.66 -7.58 5.40
CA ARG A 129 -2.46 -7.71 6.24
C ARG A 129 -2.63 -7.01 7.59
N LEU A 130 -3.15 -5.79 7.62
CA LEU A 130 -3.41 -5.08 8.87
C LEU A 130 -4.59 -5.68 9.65
N SER A 131 -5.65 -6.13 8.97
CA SER A 131 -6.83 -6.69 9.61
C SER A 131 -6.56 -8.06 10.24
N ASP A 132 -5.70 -8.89 9.64
CA ASP A 132 -5.21 -10.10 10.33
C ASP A 132 -4.33 -9.74 11.53
N LYS A 133 -3.33 -8.86 11.34
CA LYS A 133 -2.40 -8.47 12.40
C LYS A 133 -3.11 -7.90 13.63
N TYR A 134 -4.11 -7.05 13.40
CA TYR A 134 -4.87 -6.37 14.44
C TYR A 134 -6.24 -7.00 14.73
N LYS A 135 -6.55 -8.15 14.16
CA LYS A 135 -7.80 -8.92 14.37
C LYS A 135 -9.07 -8.06 14.19
N MET A 136 -9.16 -7.39 13.04
CA MET A 136 -10.27 -6.54 12.62
C MET A 136 -11.20 -7.32 11.68
N THR A 137 -12.06 -8.18 12.24
CA THR A 137 -12.89 -9.14 11.49
C THR A 137 -13.68 -8.51 10.33
N ASP A 138 -14.35 -7.37 10.57
CA ASP A 138 -15.18 -6.70 9.56
C ASP A 138 -14.35 -6.14 8.39
N VAL A 139 -13.13 -5.68 8.67
CA VAL A 139 -12.18 -5.22 7.64
C VAL A 139 -11.66 -6.42 6.84
N THR A 140 -11.34 -7.53 7.51
CA THR A 140 -10.94 -8.79 6.84
C THR A 140 -12.03 -9.28 5.90
N GLN A 141 -13.28 -9.38 6.36
CA GLN A 141 -14.40 -9.86 5.56
C GLN A 141 -14.68 -8.94 4.36
N TYR A 142 -14.61 -7.62 4.56
CA TYR A 142 -14.77 -6.63 3.49
C TYR A 142 -13.69 -6.78 2.40
N ALA A 143 -12.43 -6.92 2.80
CA ALA A 143 -11.32 -7.09 1.86
C ALA A 143 -11.33 -8.47 1.18
N ILE A 144 -11.81 -9.53 1.84
CA ILE A 144 -12.06 -10.85 1.24
C ILE A 144 -13.10 -10.76 0.11
N VAL A 145 -14.21 -10.07 0.34
CA VAL A 145 -15.25 -9.86 -0.69
C VAL A 145 -14.67 -9.15 -1.91
N ALA A 146 -13.86 -8.12 -1.70
CA ALA A 146 -13.18 -7.44 -2.79
C ALA A 146 -12.17 -8.36 -3.52
N LEU A 147 -11.37 -9.15 -2.79
CA LEU A 147 -10.42 -10.10 -3.37
C LEU A 147 -11.12 -11.15 -4.26
N LYS A 148 -12.29 -11.65 -3.85
CA LYS A 148 -13.14 -12.56 -4.65
C LYS A 148 -13.62 -11.95 -5.96
N THR A 149 -13.84 -10.64 -6.03
CA THR A 149 -14.17 -9.97 -7.32
C THR A 149 -12.98 -9.96 -8.27
N LEU A 150 -11.75 -9.88 -7.75
CA LEU A 150 -10.55 -9.90 -8.56
C LEU A 150 -10.14 -11.31 -8.99
N PHE A 151 -10.46 -12.33 -8.20
CA PHE A 151 -10.12 -13.73 -8.45
C PHE A 151 -11.39 -14.59 -8.38
N PRO A 152 -12.14 -14.71 -9.49
CA PRO A 152 -13.38 -15.48 -9.55
C PRO A 152 -13.29 -16.90 -8.99
N GLU A 153 -14.32 -17.28 -8.25
CA GLU A 153 -14.48 -18.58 -7.60
C GLU A 153 -15.10 -19.66 -8.51
N SER A 154 -15.55 -19.29 -9.72
CA SER A 154 -16.10 -20.21 -10.71
C SER A 154 -15.65 -19.88 -12.13
N TYR A 155 -15.60 -20.90 -12.98
CA TYR A 155 -15.21 -20.76 -14.38
C TYR A 155 -16.15 -19.84 -15.17
N ASN A 156 -17.46 -19.89 -14.91
CA ASN A 156 -18.44 -19.02 -15.56
C ASN A 156 -18.22 -17.55 -15.15
N ALA A 157 -18.04 -17.27 -13.86
CA ALA A 157 -17.73 -15.92 -13.39
C ALA A 157 -16.37 -15.40 -13.90
N TRP A 158 -15.45 -16.29 -14.27
CA TRP A 158 -14.20 -15.95 -14.96
C TRP A 158 -14.39 -15.65 -16.45
N LEU A 159 -15.35 -16.31 -17.13
CA LEU A 159 -15.71 -16.02 -18.53
C LEU A 159 -16.52 -14.73 -18.68
N ASP A 160 -17.49 -14.50 -17.79
CA ASP A 160 -18.32 -13.27 -17.77
C ASP A 160 -17.46 -12.03 -17.45
N GLN A 161 -16.38 -12.25 -16.72
CA GLN A 161 -15.31 -11.28 -16.54
C GLN A 161 -14.51 -11.13 -17.84
N ASN A 162 -14.80 -10.06 -18.58
CA ASN A 162 -14.11 -9.62 -19.81
C ASN A 162 -12.56 -9.41 -19.70
N TYR A 163 -11.95 -9.78 -18.58
CA TYR A 163 -10.51 -9.97 -18.38
C TYR A 163 -10.01 -11.19 -19.18
N GLY A 164 -9.90 -11.05 -20.49
CA GLY A 164 -9.53 -12.14 -21.41
C GLY A 164 -8.29 -12.94 -20.95
N THR A 165 -8.46 -14.27 -20.82
CA THR A 165 -7.51 -15.40 -20.62
C THR A 165 -6.18 -15.19 -19.84
N GLY A 166 -5.94 -14.08 -19.17
CA GLY A 166 -4.60 -13.73 -18.65
C GLY A 166 -3.57 -13.34 -19.73
N ARG A 167 -3.71 -13.82 -20.98
CA ARG A 167 -2.84 -13.48 -22.10
C ARG A 167 -3.03 -12.02 -22.49
N GLY A 168 -2.03 -11.19 -22.18
CA GLY A 168 -2.04 -9.74 -22.41
C GLY A 168 -2.18 -8.89 -21.14
N MET A 169 -2.45 -9.48 -19.97
CA MET A 169 -2.35 -8.72 -18.71
C MET A 169 -0.89 -8.34 -18.42
N PRO A 170 -0.61 -7.11 -17.93
CA PRO A 170 0.72 -6.72 -17.50
C PRO A 170 1.26 -7.64 -16.39
N ALA A 171 2.56 -7.94 -16.42
CA ALA A 171 3.19 -8.78 -15.39
C ALA A 171 2.98 -8.27 -13.96
N ALA A 172 2.89 -6.95 -13.76
CA ALA A 172 2.57 -6.33 -12.47
C ALA A 172 1.13 -6.60 -11.98
N MET A 173 0.19 -6.85 -12.90
CA MET A 173 -1.18 -7.25 -12.55
C MET A 173 -1.26 -8.76 -12.29
N LEU A 174 -0.54 -9.57 -13.07
CA LEU A 174 -0.43 -11.01 -12.85
C LEU A 174 0.28 -11.35 -11.52
N SER A 175 1.31 -10.59 -11.12
CA SER A 175 2.05 -10.84 -9.87
C SER A 175 1.19 -10.72 -8.61
N ARG A 176 0.10 -9.93 -8.65
CA ARG A 176 -0.93 -9.87 -7.58
C ARG A 176 -1.46 -11.26 -7.17
N ALA A 177 -1.43 -12.22 -8.09
CA ALA A 177 -1.84 -13.60 -7.84
C ALA A 177 -0.96 -14.33 -6.81
N VAL A 178 0.30 -13.90 -6.62
CA VAL A 178 1.21 -14.44 -5.59
C VAL A 178 0.67 -14.14 -4.19
N ALA A 179 0.37 -12.88 -3.92
CA ALA A 179 -0.26 -12.44 -2.67
C ALA A 179 -1.69 -13.00 -2.53
N ALA A 180 -2.45 -13.12 -3.62
CA ALA A 180 -3.78 -13.75 -3.59
C ALA A 180 -3.72 -15.23 -3.15
N ILE A 181 -2.71 -16.00 -3.56
CA ILE A 181 -2.50 -17.37 -3.07
C ILE A 181 -2.17 -17.36 -1.58
N HIS A 182 -1.29 -16.46 -1.11
CA HIS A 182 -1.00 -16.34 0.32
C HIS A 182 -2.28 -16.03 1.13
N PHE A 183 -3.07 -15.04 0.75
CA PHE A 183 -4.33 -14.72 1.42
C PHE A 183 -5.35 -15.86 1.35
N ALA A 184 -5.46 -16.55 0.22
CA ALA A 184 -6.32 -17.72 0.07
C ALA A 184 -5.92 -18.88 1.01
N ARG A 185 -4.63 -19.00 1.37
CA ARG A 185 -4.17 -19.93 2.40
C ARG A 185 -4.41 -19.39 3.81
N LEU A 186 -4.10 -18.12 4.07
CA LEU A 186 -4.16 -17.48 5.38
C LEU A 186 -5.60 -17.42 5.93
N PHE A 187 -6.58 -17.16 5.07
CA PHE A 187 -8.00 -17.02 5.45
C PHE A 187 -8.87 -18.23 5.06
N ASP A 188 -8.25 -19.36 4.69
CA ASP A 188 -8.91 -20.60 4.24
C ASP A 188 -9.99 -20.38 3.15
N ILE A 189 -9.57 -19.81 2.02
CA ILE A 189 -10.42 -19.48 0.86
C ILE A 189 -9.95 -20.26 -0.38
N PRO A 190 -10.04 -21.60 -0.38
CA PRO A 190 -9.47 -22.43 -1.44
C PRO A 190 -10.10 -22.20 -2.82
N SER A 191 -11.30 -21.62 -2.89
CA SER A 191 -12.00 -21.25 -4.13
C SER A 191 -11.27 -20.20 -4.98
N LEU A 192 -10.40 -19.37 -4.37
CA LEU A 192 -9.57 -18.41 -5.11
C LEU A 192 -8.38 -19.07 -5.82
N LEU A 193 -7.94 -20.23 -5.34
CA LEU A 193 -6.69 -20.86 -5.74
C LEU A 193 -6.62 -21.21 -7.24
N PRO A 194 -7.66 -21.78 -7.89
CA PRO A 194 -7.56 -22.14 -9.31
C PRO A 194 -7.23 -20.93 -10.20
N THR A 195 -7.97 -19.83 -10.03
CA THR A 195 -7.78 -18.60 -10.80
C THR A 195 -6.46 -17.91 -10.47
N ALA A 196 -6.03 -17.94 -9.20
CA ALA A 196 -4.75 -17.37 -8.79
C ALA A 196 -3.55 -18.19 -9.30
N PHE A 197 -3.59 -19.53 -9.21
CA PHE A 197 -2.54 -20.40 -9.79
C PHE A 197 -2.46 -20.27 -11.31
N TYR A 198 -3.59 -20.13 -12.01
CA TYR A 198 -3.60 -19.88 -13.45
C TYR A 198 -2.92 -18.55 -13.80
N ARG A 199 -3.24 -17.46 -13.10
CA ARG A 199 -2.56 -16.15 -13.31
C ARG A 199 -1.08 -16.20 -12.95
N CYS A 200 -0.68 -16.95 -11.93
CA CYS A 200 0.73 -17.20 -11.63
C CYS A 200 1.42 -17.99 -12.75
N ALA A 201 0.76 -18.98 -13.36
CA ALA A 201 1.30 -19.71 -14.51
C ALA A 201 1.54 -18.79 -15.73
N CYS A 202 0.69 -17.77 -15.92
CA CYS A 202 0.89 -16.75 -16.95
C CYS A 202 2.12 -15.84 -16.73
N LEU A 203 2.75 -15.83 -15.55
CA LEU A 203 4.02 -15.11 -15.31
C LEU A 203 5.24 -15.82 -15.90
N GLY A 204 5.14 -17.12 -16.20
CA GLY A 204 6.30 -17.94 -16.56
C GLY A 204 7.39 -17.85 -15.48
N GLY A 205 8.65 -17.75 -15.90
CA GLY A 205 9.80 -17.60 -14.99
C GLY A 205 9.77 -16.32 -14.13
N ALA A 206 8.94 -15.31 -14.44
CA ALA A 206 8.85 -14.10 -13.61
C ALA A 206 8.20 -14.35 -12.23
N ILE A 207 7.54 -15.49 -12.03
CA ILE A 207 6.92 -15.91 -10.77
C ILE A 207 7.90 -15.88 -9.57
N VAL A 208 9.19 -16.13 -9.80
CA VAL A 208 10.22 -16.13 -8.74
C VAL A 208 10.52 -14.73 -8.19
N LYS A 209 10.08 -13.66 -8.87
CA LYS A 209 10.23 -12.28 -8.41
C LYS A 209 9.21 -11.90 -7.33
N GLY A 210 8.15 -12.69 -7.16
CA GLY A 210 7.08 -12.42 -6.21
C GLY A 210 6.20 -11.22 -6.57
N TYR A 211 5.48 -10.72 -5.59
CA TYR A 211 4.69 -9.49 -5.62
C TYR A 211 5.35 -8.42 -4.74
N THR A 212 5.63 -7.24 -5.28
CA THR A 212 6.16 -6.10 -4.51
C THR A 212 5.02 -5.21 -4.04
N HIS A 213 4.89 -5.05 -2.72
CA HIS A 213 3.94 -4.12 -2.09
C HIS A 213 4.41 -2.66 -2.26
N PRO A 214 3.52 -1.65 -2.14
CA PRO A 214 3.89 -0.24 -2.25
C PRO A 214 4.96 0.24 -1.25
N ASP A 215 5.15 -0.47 -0.14
CA ASP A 215 6.16 -0.16 0.88
C ASP A 215 7.54 -0.79 0.60
N GLY A 216 7.68 -1.49 -0.53
CA GLY A 216 8.91 -2.16 -0.96
C GLY A 216 9.08 -3.58 -0.42
N THR A 217 8.21 -4.06 0.48
CA THR A 217 8.24 -5.48 0.89
C THR A 217 7.83 -6.39 -0.27
N VAL A 218 8.42 -7.59 -0.33
CA VAL A 218 8.16 -8.57 -1.40
C VAL A 218 7.60 -9.85 -0.83
N GLU A 219 6.50 -10.30 -1.43
CA GLU A 219 5.79 -11.51 -1.07
C GLU A 219 6.01 -12.59 -2.12
N TYR A 220 6.41 -13.78 -1.67
CA TYR A 220 6.77 -14.91 -2.53
C TYR A 220 5.82 -16.07 -2.29
N LEU A 221 5.63 -16.92 -3.30
CA LEU A 221 4.95 -18.20 -3.11
C LEU A 221 5.76 -19.08 -2.13
N SER A 222 5.03 -19.88 -1.34
CA SER A 222 5.65 -20.98 -0.60
C SER A 222 6.35 -21.92 -1.59
N THR A 223 7.41 -22.62 -1.17
CA THR A 223 8.11 -23.59 -2.03
C THR A 223 7.14 -24.62 -2.63
N ASN A 224 6.14 -25.05 -1.85
CA ASN A 224 5.11 -25.98 -2.30
C ASN A 224 4.19 -25.39 -3.37
N ASP A 225 3.75 -24.14 -3.20
CA ASP A 225 2.87 -23.47 -4.18
C ASP A 225 3.65 -23.05 -5.44
N LEU A 226 4.94 -22.73 -5.31
CA LEU A 226 5.85 -22.50 -6.45
C LEU A 226 6.02 -23.78 -7.29
N VAL A 227 6.29 -24.93 -6.66
CA VAL A 227 6.38 -26.23 -7.35
C VAL A 227 5.04 -26.59 -8.02
N ARG A 228 3.91 -26.39 -7.33
CA ARG A 228 2.57 -26.60 -7.92
C ARG A 228 2.36 -25.75 -9.17
N CYS A 229 2.77 -24.48 -9.14
CA CYS A 229 2.61 -23.59 -10.29
C CYS A 229 3.55 -23.95 -11.44
N ILE A 230 4.81 -24.33 -11.16
CA ILE A 230 5.77 -24.79 -12.18
C ILE A 230 5.28 -26.06 -12.89
N ASN A 231 4.82 -27.06 -12.14
CA ASN A 231 4.26 -28.28 -12.72
C ASN A 231 2.97 -27.96 -13.50
N GLY A 232 2.12 -27.07 -12.96
CA GLY A 232 0.92 -26.59 -13.65
C GLY A 232 1.21 -25.91 -14.98
N MET A 233 2.27 -25.10 -15.08
CA MET A 233 2.71 -24.49 -16.34
C MET A 233 3.03 -25.57 -17.40
N GLN A 234 3.72 -26.65 -17.02
CA GLN A 234 4.05 -27.74 -17.95
C GLN A 234 2.80 -28.44 -18.50
N PHE A 235 1.84 -28.78 -17.62
CA PHE A 235 0.57 -29.39 -18.03
C PHE A 235 -0.26 -28.47 -18.92
N LEU A 236 -0.36 -27.19 -18.58
CA LEU A 236 -1.08 -26.20 -19.39
C LEU A 236 -0.44 -26.02 -20.78
N THR A 237 0.90 -26.00 -20.86
CA THR A 237 1.60 -25.92 -22.15
C THR A 237 1.33 -27.15 -23.02
N ALA A 238 1.46 -28.36 -22.46
CA ALA A 238 1.20 -29.61 -23.19
C ALA A 238 -0.24 -29.68 -23.72
N ALA A 239 -1.22 -29.35 -22.90
CA ALA A 239 -2.64 -29.32 -23.30
C ALA A 239 -2.93 -28.27 -24.40
N THR A 240 -2.14 -27.20 -24.51
CA THR A 240 -2.27 -26.21 -25.60
C THR A 240 -1.54 -26.59 -26.89
N THR A 241 -0.74 -27.66 -26.90
CA THR A 241 -0.04 -28.16 -28.09
C THR A 241 -0.72 -29.38 -28.74
N GLU A 242 -1.77 -29.93 -28.10
CA GLU A 242 -2.56 -31.06 -28.62
C GLU A 242 -3.82 -30.61 -29.40
N TYR A 243 -3.92 -29.31 -29.74
CA TYR A 243 -5.07 -28.67 -30.40
C TYR A 243 -4.61 -27.80 -31.59
#